data_AF-A0AA47GUZ8-F1
#
_entry.id   AF-A0AA47GUZ8-F1
#
_cell.length_a   1.000
_cell.length_b   1.000
_cell.length_c   1.000
_cell.angle_alpha   90.00
_cell.angle_beta   90.00
_cell.angle_gamma   90.00
#
_symmetry.space_group_name_H-M   'P 1'
#
loop_
_entity.id
_entity.type
_entity.pdbx_description
1 polymer ?
#
loop_
_entity_poly.entity_id
_entity_poly.type
_entity_poly.pdbx_seq_one_letter_code
_entity_poly.pdbx_strand_id
1 'polypeptide(L)' 'MAEAISRLRQGKVSCQPGYDGKYGVIRMTNTAVF' A
#
# COMPACT_ATOMS: atom_id res chain seq x y z
N MET A 1 2.16 6.47 -13.07
CA MET A 1 1.71 7.30 -11.93
C MET A 1 0.26 6.98 -11.50
N ALA A 2 -0.70 6.85 -12.42
CA ALA A 2 -2.12 6.62 -12.06
C ALA A 2 -2.42 5.24 -11.42
N GLU A 3 -1.68 4.20 -11.78
CA GLU A 3 -1.95 2.83 -11.32
C GLU A 3 -1.74 2.64 -9.80
N ALA A 4 -0.69 3.26 -9.26
CA ALA A 4 -0.39 3.28 -7.83
C ALA A 4 -1.55 3.88 -7.01
N ILE A 5 -2.09 5.02 -7.46
CA ILE A 5 -3.22 5.69 -6.82
C ILE A 5 -4.51 4.87 -6.95
N SER A 6 -4.72 4.25 -8.11
CA SER A 6 -5.87 3.36 -8.34
C SER A 6 -5.86 2.16 -7.38
N ARG A 7 -4.69 1.51 -7.21
CA ARG A 7 -4.53 0.37 -6.29
C ARG A 7 -4.69 0.75 -4.82
N LEU A 8 -4.21 1.94 -4.42
CA LEU A 8 -4.45 2.52 -3.10
C LEU A 8 -5.95 2.70 -2.84
N ARG A 9 -6.68 3.29 -3.79
CA ARG A 9 -8.14 3.51 -3.68
C ARG A 9 -8.95 2.21 -3.67
N GLN A 10 -8.46 1.17 -4.33
CA GLN A 10 -9.07 -0.17 -4.35
C GLN A 10 -8.79 -0.99 -3.07
N GLY A 11 -8.00 -0.49 -2.12
CA GLY A 11 -7.63 -1.23 -0.92
C GLY A 11 -6.68 -2.40 -1.17
N LYS A 12 -6.02 -2.47 -2.33
CA LYS A 12 -5.05 -3.52 -2.68
C LYS A 12 -3.65 -3.24 -2.11
N VAL A 13 -3.60 -2.71 -0.90
CA VAL A 13 -2.37 -2.31 -0.22
C VAL A 13 -2.34 -2.88 1.19
N SER A 14 -1.14 -3.27 1.63
CA SER A 14 -0.91 -3.68 3.00
C SER A 14 -0.51 -2.46 3.81
N CYS A 15 -1.24 -2.17 4.88
CA CYS A 15 -0.93 -1.08 5.81
C CYS A 15 -0.39 -1.69 7.11
N GLN A 16 0.84 -1.34 7.47
CA GLN A 16 1.39 -1.67 8.78
C GLN A 16 1.38 -0.41 9.64
N PRO A 17 0.70 -0.41 10.80
CA PRO A 17 0.71 0.74 11.69
C PRO A 17 2.12 1.00 12.21
N GLY A 18 2.46 2.27 12.33
CA GLY A 18 3.67 2.70 12.99
C GLY A 18 3.45 2.77 14.49
N TYR A 19 4.48 2.47 15.28
CA TYR A 19 4.46 2.55 16.73
C TYR A 19 5.65 3.36 17.24
N ASP A 20 5.49 3.96 18.42
CA ASP A 20 6.57 4.63 19.15
C ASP A 20 7.26 5.76 18.37
N GLY A 21 6.44 6.68 17.84
CA GLY A 21 6.93 7.83 17.06
C GLY A 21 7.41 7.49 15.63
N LYS A 22 7.32 6.23 15.20
CA LYS A 22 7.66 5.82 13.84
C LYS A 22 6.43 5.82 12.94
N TYR A 23 6.64 6.21 11.68
CA TYR A 23 5.60 6.14 10.65
C TYR A 23 5.25 4.68 10.32
N GLY A 24 3.97 4.46 10.03
CA GLY A 24 3.51 3.21 9.45
C GLY A 24 3.98 3.06 8.00
N VAL A 25 4.01 1.83 7.52
CA VAL A 25 4.45 1.51 6.16
C VAL A 25 3.25 1.05 5.35
N ILE A 26 3.01 1.72 4.22
CA ILE A 26 2.04 1.27 3.22
C ILE A 26 2.83 0.59 2.10
N ARG A 27 2.58 -0.70 1.87
CA ARG A 27 3.23 -1.48 0.82
C ARG A 27 2.21 -1.88 -0.24
N MET A 28 2.54 -1.63 -1.50
CA MET A 28 1.76 -2.11 -2.63
C MET A 28 2.04 -3.59 -2.82
N THR A 29 1.01 -4.42 -2.67
CA THR A 29 1.07 -5.83 -3.07
C THR A 29 1.04 -5.85 -4.60
N ASN A 30 2.17 -6.17 -5.23
CA ASN A 30 2.24 -6.25 -6.68
C ASN A 30 1.57 -7.53 -7.17
N THR A 31 0.25 -7.52 -7.31
CA THR A 31 -0.46 -8.54 -8.09
C THR A 31 -0.28 -8.19 -9.56
N ALA A 32 0.89 -8.52 -10.10
CA ALA A 32 1.03 -8.85 -11.51
C ALA A 32 0.90 -10.38 -11.59
N VAL A 33 -0.34 -10.85 -11.66
CA VAL A 33 -0.63 -12.23 -12.06
C VAL A 33 -1.02 -12.14 -13.53
N PHE A 34 -0.21 -12.78 -14.35
CA PHE A 34 -0.35 -12.92 -15.80
C PHE A 34 -1.69 -13.56 -16.18
#